data_AF-A0AAQ2T1Q0-F1
#
_entry.id   AF-A0AAQ2T1Q0-F1
#
_cell.length_a   1.000
_cell.length_b   1.000
_cell.length_c   1.000
_cell.angle_alpha   90.00
_cell.angle_beta   90.00
_cell.angle_gamma   90.00
#
_symmetry.space_group_name_H-M   'P 1'
#
loop_
_entity.id
_entity.type
_entity.pdbx_description
1 polymer ?
#
loop_
_entity_poly.entity_id
_entity_poly.type
_entity_poly.pdbx_seq_one_letter_code
_entity_poly.pdbx_strand_id
1 'polypeptide(L)'
;MFKLAGHLGKTVGELERTMTAREFAEWQAYDRLDPIGGYRGDIQSAIIACAMAGGKPSDYIIIDPNPMTDDEREAYELEQRKAELQAQVERTLAMFSTIG
;
A
#
# COMPACT_ATOMS: atom_id res chain seq x y z
N MET A 1 -3.80 4.77 -18.07
CA MET A 1 -3.36 4.86 -19.47
C MET A 1 -1.84 4.99 -19.61
N PHE A 2 -1.18 6.04 -19.09
CA PHE A 2 0.27 6.23 -19.24
C PHE A 2 1.13 5.06 -18.73
N LYS A 3 0.85 4.54 -17.52
CA LYS A 3 1.56 3.36 -16.96
C LYS A 3 1.45 2.14 -17.87
N LEU A 4 0.24 1.85 -18.35
CA LEU A 4 -0.05 0.74 -19.26
C LEU A 4 0.64 0.93 -20.62
N ALA A 5 0.64 2.16 -21.16
CA ALA A 5 1.33 2.50 -22.40
C ALA A 5 2.84 2.22 -22.29
N GLY A 6 3.48 2.70 -21.22
CA GLY A 6 4.89 2.40 -20.93
C GLY A 6 5.15 0.90 -20.77
N HIS A 7 4.28 0.18 -20.07
CA HIS A 7 4.40 -1.27 -19.86
C HIS A 7 4.31 -2.08 -21.14
N LEU A 8 3.42 -1.70 -22.06
CA LEU A 8 3.24 -2.36 -23.36
C LEU A 8 4.20 -1.85 -24.44
N GLY A 9 5.07 -0.89 -24.14
CA GLY A 9 5.98 -0.27 -25.11
C GLY A 9 5.24 0.49 -26.22
N LYS A 10 4.05 1.04 -25.93
CA LYS A 10 3.20 1.77 -26.87
C LYS A 10 3.01 3.21 -26.41
N THR A 11 2.70 4.10 -27.34
CA THR A 11 2.23 5.44 -27.02
C THR A 11 0.77 5.41 -26.56
N VAL A 12 0.34 6.43 -25.82
CA VAL A 12 -1.07 6.54 -25.39
C VAL A 12 -2.02 6.59 -26.58
N GLY A 13 -1.68 7.36 -27.63
CA GLY A 13 -2.52 7.47 -28.82
C GLY A 13 -2.61 6.18 -29.65
N GLU A 14 -1.65 5.26 -29.54
CA GLU A 14 -1.79 3.92 -30.11
C GLU A 14 -2.75 3.07 -29.30
N LEU A 15 -2.70 3.13 -27.96
CA LEU A 15 -3.64 2.41 -27.10
C LEU A 15 -5.08 2.90 -27.32
N GLU A 16 -5.30 4.21 -27.39
CA GLU A 16 -6.65 4.77 -27.60
C GLU A 16 -7.30 4.31 -28.92
N ARG A 17 -6.50 4.08 -29.96
CA ARG A 17 -6.98 3.67 -31.28
C ARG A 17 -7.15 2.16 -31.42
N THR A 18 -6.38 1.36 -30.66
CA THR A 18 -6.27 -0.09 -30.90
C THR A 18 -6.80 -0.95 -29.77
N MET A 19 -6.86 -0.42 -28.54
CA MET A 19 -7.30 -1.17 -27.37
C MET A 19 -8.81 -1.05 -27.19
N THR A 20 -9.46 -2.19 -26.98
CA THR A 20 -10.90 -2.20 -26.69
C THR A 20 -11.16 -1.78 -25.23
N ALA A 21 -12.34 -1.23 -24.96
CA ALA A 21 -12.75 -0.92 -23.59
C ALA A 21 -12.75 -2.15 -22.67
N ARG A 22 -13.08 -3.33 -23.21
CA ARG A 22 -13.04 -4.60 -22.48
C ARG A 22 -11.61 -4.95 -22.06
N GLU A 23 -10.68 -4.96 -23.00
CA GLU A 23 -9.27 -5.26 -22.72
C GLU A 23 -8.68 -4.24 -21.73
N PHE A 24 -9.04 -2.96 -21.88
CA PHE A 24 -8.62 -1.94 -20.92
C PHE A 24 -9.16 -2.19 -19.50
N ALA A 25 -10.40 -2.67 -19.37
CA ALA A 25 -10.97 -3.05 -18.07
C ALA A 25 -10.26 -4.27 -17.45
N GLU A 26 -9.85 -5.24 -18.27
CA GLU A 26 -9.04 -6.39 -17.83
C GLU A 26 -7.66 -5.91 -17.32
N TRP A 27 -7.01 -4.98 -18.02
CA TRP A 27 -5.77 -4.36 -17.55
C TRP A 27 -5.93 -3.56 -16.26
N GLN A 28 -7.05 -2.86 -16.08
CA GLN A 28 -7.34 -2.19 -14.79
C GLN A 28 -7.53 -3.20 -13.66
N ALA A 29 -8.15 -4.35 -13.91
CA ALA A 29 -8.28 -5.40 -12.92
C ALA A 29 -6.91 -5.97 -12.55
N TYR A 30 -6.05 -6.19 -13.54
CA TYR A 30 -4.67 -6.64 -13.32
C TYR A 30 -3.85 -5.63 -12.49
N ASP A 31 -3.91 -4.32 -12.81
CA ASP A 31 -3.17 -3.26 -12.10
C ASP A 31 -3.54 -3.16 -10.60
N ARG A 32 -4.73 -3.59 -10.20
CA ARG A 32 -5.12 -3.67 -8.78
C ARG A 32 -4.47 -4.83 -8.03
N LEU A 33 -4.13 -5.91 -8.74
CA LEU A 33 -3.51 -7.11 -8.16
C LEU A 33 -1.99 -7.00 -8.19
N ASP A 34 -1.46 -6.53 -9.32
CA ASP A 34 -0.03 -6.34 -9.55
C ASP A 34 0.18 -4.97 -10.22
N PRO A 35 0.45 -3.92 -9.41
CA PRO A 35 0.55 -2.56 -9.91
C PRO A 35 1.59 -2.43 -11.02
N ILE A 36 1.14 -1.96 -12.18
CA ILE A 36 1.97 -1.70 -13.33
C ILE A 36 2.89 -0.52 -13.02
N GLY A 37 4.20 -0.71 -13.20
CA GLY A 37 5.21 0.32 -13.05
C GLY A 37 6.26 -0.02 -11.99
N GLY A 38 6.94 1.02 -11.48
CA GLY A 38 8.07 0.87 -10.55
C GLY A 38 7.69 0.52 -9.10
N TYR A 39 6.41 0.66 -8.73
CA TYR A 39 5.98 0.62 -7.33
C TYR A 39 6.38 -0.67 -6.59
N ARG A 40 6.29 -1.84 -7.25
CA ARG A 40 6.78 -3.12 -6.67
C ARG A 40 8.29 -3.07 -6.39
N GLY A 41 9.06 -2.48 -7.29
CA GLY A 41 10.50 -2.28 -7.12
C GLY A 41 10.79 -1.33 -5.97
N ASP A 42 10.05 -0.23 -5.87
CA ASP A 42 10.18 0.74 -4.77
C ASP A 42 9.92 0.09 -3.41
N ILE A 43 8.90 -0.77 -3.29
CA ILE A 43 8.65 -1.56 -2.07
C ILE A 43 9.82 -2.50 -1.77
N GLN A 44 10.35 -3.22 -2.77
CA GLN A 44 11.48 -4.12 -2.55
C GLN A 44 12.71 -3.35 -2.05
N SER A 45 13.02 -2.21 -2.67
CA SER A 45 14.09 -1.32 -2.24
C SER A 45 13.86 -0.79 -0.82
N ALA A 46 12.63 -0.40 -0.49
CA ALA A 46 12.25 0.05 0.84
C ALA A 46 12.39 -1.04 1.91
N ILE A 47 12.03 -2.28 1.59
CA ILE A 47 12.22 -3.44 2.49
C ILE A 47 13.71 -3.67 2.74
N ILE A 48 14.55 -3.62 1.71
CA ILE A 48 16.00 -3.78 1.84
C ILE A 48 16.58 -2.65 2.71
N ALA A 49 16.20 -1.40 2.45
CA ALA A 49 16.64 -0.25 3.23
C ALA A 49 16.22 -0.37 4.70
N CYS A 50 14.98 -0.77 4.97
CA CYS A 50 14.48 -1.03 6.31
C CYS A 50 15.26 -2.16 7.02
N ALA A 51 15.57 -3.24 6.31
CA ALA A 51 16.39 -4.33 6.87
C ALA A 51 17.83 -3.87 7.22
N MET A 52 18.38 -2.92 6.45
CA MET A 52 19.74 -2.41 6.65
C MET A 52 19.84 -1.30 7.70
N ALA A 53 18.86 -0.41 7.77
CA ALA A 53 18.90 0.83 8.55
C ALA A 53 17.85 0.91 9.67
N GLY A 54 16.95 -0.07 9.79
CA GLY A 54 15.84 -0.06 10.75
C GLY A 54 14.61 0.70 10.23
N GLY A 55 13.68 1.05 11.12
CA GLY A 55 12.46 1.79 10.75
C GLY A 55 11.36 0.94 10.10
N LYS A 56 10.47 1.59 9.36
CA LYS A 56 9.37 0.95 8.61
C LYS A 56 9.61 1.09 7.11
N PRO A 57 9.15 0.15 6.26
CA PRO A 57 9.28 0.30 4.81
C PRO A 57 8.70 1.62 4.28
N SER A 58 7.62 2.14 4.88
CA SER A 58 7.02 3.43 4.52
C SER A 58 8.00 4.60 4.62
N ASP A 59 8.99 4.54 5.51
CA ASP A 59 9.98 5.61 5.70
C ASP A 59 10.93 5.75 4.50
N TYR A 60 10.99 4.73 3.64
CA TYR A 60 11.88 4.63 2.49
C TYR A 60 11.14 4.69 1.15
N ILE A 61 9.81 4.80 1.17
CA ILE A 61 9.01 4.94 -0.05
C ILE A 61 8.88 6.42 -0.40
N ILE A 62 9.28 6.80 -1.62
CA ILE A 62 9.21 8.19 -2.10
C ILE A 62 7.76 8.60 -2.43
N ILE A 63 6.97 7.66 -2.95
CA ILE A 63 5.57 7.89 -3.34
C ILE A 63 4.68 7.14 -2.37
N ASP A 64 4.05 7.86 -1.44
CA ASP A 64 3.10 7.27 -0.51
C ASP A 64 1.94 6.61 -1.27
N PRO A 65 1.74 5.29 -1.15
CA PRO A 65 0.64 4.59 -1.80
C PRO A 65 -0.73 4.92 -1.23
N ASN A 66 -0.78 5.45 0.00
CA ASN A 66 -1.99 5.88 0.66
C ASN A 66 -1.78 7.29 1.23
N PRO A 67 -1.74 8.32 0.36
CA PRO A 67 -1.53 9.68 0.81
C PRO A 67 -2.69 10.10 1.72
N MET A 68 -2.36 10.43 2.96
CA MET A 68 -3.32 10.93 3.95
C MET A 68 -3.06 12.39 4.22
N THR A 69 -4.13 13.17 4.35
CA THR A 69 -4.04 14.50 4.96
C THR A 69 -3.61 14.40 6.43
N ASP A 70 -3.17 15.51 7.01
CA ASP A 70 -2.73 15.54 8.40
C ASP A 70 -3.86 15.11 9.36
N ASP A 71 -5.06 15.62 9.14
CA ASP A 71 -6.26 15.27 9.92
C ASP A 71 -6.62 13.78 9.80
N GLU A 72 -6.55 13.22 8.58
CA GLU A 72 -6.83 11.79 8.35
C GLU A 72 -5.77 10.91 9.03
N ARG A 73 -4.51 11.32 8.99
CA ARG A 73 -3.40 10.59 9.62
C ARG A 73 -3.54 10.56 11.13
N GLU A 74 -3.87 11.69 11.75
CA GLU A 74 -4.12 11.77 13.19
C GLU A 74 -5.30 10.88 13.61
N ALA A 75 -6.39 10.88 12.84
CA ALA A 75 -7.55 10.03 13.08
C ALA A 75 -7.17 8.54 13.03
N TYR A 76 -6.41 8.13 12.02
CA TYR A 76 -5.93 6.76 11.88
C TYR A 76 -4.99 6.35 13.02
N GLU A 77 -4.04 7.21 13.39
CA GLU A 77 -3.13 6.96 14.51
C GLU A 77 -3.89 6.83 15.84
N LEU A 78 -4.92 7.65 16.06
CA LEU A 78 -5.80 7.55 17.22
C LEU A 78 -6.56 6.22 17.25
N GLU A 79 -7.11 5.79 16.12
CA GLU A 79 -7.79 4.49 16.00
C GLU A 79 -6.86 3.32 16.29
N GLN A 80 -5.66 3.32 15.70
CA GLN A 80 -4.63 2.31 15.98
C GLN A 80 -4.30 2.25 17.47
N ARG A 81 -4.11 3.41 18.09
CA ARG A 81 -3.75 3.49 19.51
C ARG A 81 -4.87 3.03 20.44
N LYS A 82 -6.12 3.31 20.09
CA LYS A 82 -7.30 2.77 20.79
C LYS A 82 -7.34 1.24 20.68
N ALA A 83 -7.12 0.70 19.49
CA ALA A 83 -7.11 -0.75 19.26
C ALA A 83 -5.98 -1.44 20.06
N GLU A 84 -4.79 -0.87 20.09
CA GLU A 84 -3.67 -1.39 20.88
C GLU A 84 -3.97 -1.40 22.38
N LEU A 85 -4.53 -0.31 22.90
CA LEU A 85 -4.94 -0.20 24.31
C LEU A 85 -6.01 -1.24 24.66
N GLN A 86 -6.99 -1.43 23.79
CA GLN A 86 -8.05 -2.40 24.00
C GLN A 86 -7.49 -3.83 24.04
N ALA A 87 -6.59 -4.18 23.11
CA ALA A 87 -5.90 -5.46 23.11
C ALA A 87 -4.99 -5.64 24.35
N GLN A 88 -4.45 -4.55 24.90
CA GLN A 88 -3.67 -4.59 26.14
C GLN A 88 -4.55 -4.87 27.36
N VAL A 89 -5.69 -4.18 27.48
CA VAL A 89 -6.67 -4.41 28.56
C VAL A 89 -7.18 -5.85 28.55
N GLU A 90 -7.53 -6.37 27.37
CA GLU A 90 -7.98 -7.76 27.22
C GLU A 90 -6.91 -8.77 27.66
N ARG A 91 -5.65 -8.55 27.25
CA ARG A 91 -4.52 -9.39 27.70
C ARG A 91 -4.35 -9.35 29.22
N THR A 92 -4.45 -8.16 29.83
CA THR A 92 -4.35 -8.00 31.27
C THR A 92 -5.48 -8.73 32.00
N LEU A 93 -6.73 -8.59 31.54
CA LEU A 93 -7.87 -9.30 32.11
C LEU A 93 -7.71 -10.82 32.03
N ALA A 94 -7.21 -11.34 30.90
CA ALA A 94 -6.94 -12.77 30.71
C ALA A 94 -5.83 -13.31 31.65
N MET A 95 -4.81 -12.51 31.96
CA MET A 95 -3.79 -12.89 32.96
C MET A 95 -4.40 -13.03 34.35
N PHE A 96 -5.28 -12.11 34.75
CA PHE A 96 -5.94 -12.16 36.05
C PHE A 96 -6.91 -13.34 36.18
N SER A 97 -7.61 -13.72 35.11
CA SER A 97 -8.54 -14.87 35.12
C SER A 97 -7.85 -16.23 35.13
N THR A 98 -6.57 -16.32 34.80
CA THR A 98 -5.82 -17.60 34.77
C THR A 98 -5.20 -17.96 36.14
N ILE A 99 -5.19 -17.01 37.09
CA ILE A 99 -4.58 -17.18 38.42
C ILE A 99 -5.63 -17.55 39.51
N GLY A 100 -6.94 -17.44 39.21
CA GLY A 100 -8.04 -17.85 40.09
C GLY A 100 -8.69 -19.15 39.64
#